data_AF-X1G8W6-F1
#
_entry.id   AF-X1G8W6-F1
#
_cell.length_a   1.000
_cell.length_b   1.000
_cell.length_c   1.000
_cell.angle_alpha   90.00
_cell.angle_beta   90.00
_cell.angle_gamma   90.00
#
_symmetry.space_group_name_H-M   'P 1'
#
loop_
_entity.id
_entity.type
_entity.pdbx_description
1 polymer ?
#
loop_
_entity_poly.entity_id
_entity_poly.type
_entity_poly.pdbx_seq_one_letter_code
_entity_poly.pdbx_strand_id
1 'polypeptide(L)'
;MGFNETKYCKEYTGFEMMLVSACRHINSNDIVFNTFHWPFLAIHMAKLLKYPDLFLVLEVGLFQNELVKSKKMPYSITDPVLIPNSLFTGDSIDALT
;
A
#
# COMPACT_ATOMS: atom_id res chain seq x y z
N MET A 1 0.93 18.62 -34.28
CA MET A 1 0.51 18.70 -32.87
C MET A 1 1.64 18.12 -32.04
N GLY A 2 2.50 18.97 -31.48
CA GLY A 2 3.65 18.51 -30.69
C GLY A 2 3.16 17.99 -29.35
N PHE A 3 3.43 16.71 -29.06
CA PHE A 3 3.27 16.19 -27.71
C PHE A 3 4.25 16.94 -26.81
N ASN A 4 3.75 17.55 -25.75
CA ASN A 4 4.57 18.29 -24.79
C ASN A 4 5.40 17.26 -23.99
N GLU A 5 6.59 16.91 -24.49
CA GLU A 5 7.43 15.79 -24.02
C GLU A 5 7.95 15.94 -22.59
N THR A 6 7.72 17.09 -21.95
CA THR A 6 8.17 17.41 -20.59
C THR A 6 7.20 16.98 -19.48
N LYS A 7 6.01 16.44 -19.81
CA LYS A 7 4.97 16.15 -18.81
C LYS A 7 5.18 14.85 -18.02
N TYR A 8 5.98 13.91 -18.54
CA TYR A 8 6.14 12.57 -17.95
C TYR A 8 7.62 12.24 -17.76
N CYS A 9 7.95 11.60 -16.63
CA CYS A 9 9.31 11.13 -16.37
C CYS A 9 9.70 10.12 -17.44
N LYS A 10 10.85 10.31 -18.10
CA LYS A 10 11.32 9.42 -19.17
C LYS A 10 12.20 8.27 -18.64
N GLU A 11 12.67 8.38 -17.40
CA GLU A 11 13.56 7.41 -16.76
C GLU A 11 12.84 6.76 -15.59
N TYR A 12 12.19 5.62 -15.87
CA TYR A 12 11.70 4.73 -14.81
C TYR A 12 12.65 3.56 -14.69
N THR A 13 13.02 3.22 -13.47
CA THR A 13 13.71 1.98 -13.16
C THR A 13 12.77 0.79 -13.36
N GLY A 14 13.32 -0.39 -13.63
CA GLY A 14 12.52 -1.62 -13.72
C GLY A 14 11.75 -1.91 -12.43
N PHE A 15 12.31 -1.51 -11.28
CA PHE A 15 11.67 -1.61 -9.98
C PHE A 15 10.44 -0.71 -9.84
N GLU A 16 10.52 0.56 -10.24
CA GLU A 16 9.36 1.46 -10.23
C GLU A 16 8.25 0.96 -11.16
N MET A 17 8.62 0.44 -12.34
CA MET A 17 7.66 -0.17 -13.25
C MET A 17 7.01 -1.42 -12.67
N MET A 18 7.73 -2.22 -11.90
CA MET A 18 7.17 -3.36 -11.15
C MET A 18 6.13 -2.89 -10.14
N LEU A 19 6.42 -1.85 -9.36
CA LEU A 19 5.47 -1.28 -8.38
C LEU A 19 4.22 -0.70 -9.06
N VAL A 20 4.40 0.04 -10.16
CA VAL A 20 3.29 0.58 -10.95
C VAL A 20 2.43 -0.55 -11.51
N SER A 21 3.06 -1.62 -12.01
CA SER A 21 2.34 -2.80 -12.50
C SER A 21 1.51 -3.46 -11.37
N ALA A 22 2.12 -3.71 -10.21
CA ALA A 22 1.42 -4.28 -9.05
C ALA A 22 0.24 -3.40 -8.59
N CYS A 23 0.45 -2.08 -8.50
CA CYS A 23 -0.58 -1.10 -8.13
C CYS A 23 -1.79 -1.10 -9.11
N ARG A 24 -1.59 -1.45 -10.38
CA ARG A 24 -2.68 -1.53 -11.37
C ARG A 24 -3.58 -2.75 -11.21
N HIS A 25 -3.18 -3.77 -10.45
CA HIS A 25 -3.99 -4.97 -10.21
C HIS A 25 -4.99 -4.81 -9.06
N ILE A 26 -4.84 -3.76 -8.25
CA ILE A 26 -5.75 -3.45 -7.14
C ILE A 26 -6.99 -2.76 -7.70
N ASN A 27 -8.18 -3.13 -7.21
CA ASN A 27 -9.46 -2.57 -7.60
C ASN A 27 -10.13 -1.81 -6.45
N SER A 28 -11.16 -1.04 -6.79
CA SER A 28 -12.03 -0.42 -5.80
C SER A 28 -12.77 -1.50 -5.00
N ASN A 29 -12.85 -1.31 -3.69
CA ASN A 29 -13.54 -2.20 -2.73
C ASN A 29 -12.87 -3.55 -2.48
N ASP A 30 -11.64 -3.77 -2.97
CA ASP A 30 -10.87 -4.94 -2.57
C ASP A 30 -10.54 -4.89 -1.06
N ILE A 31 -10.60 -6.06 -0.41
CA ILE A 31 -9.97 -6.28 0.91
C ILE A 31 -8.61 -6.89 0.62
N VAL A 32 -7.56 -6.12 0.88
CA VAL A 32 -6.20 -6.54 0.50
C VAL A 32 -5.45 -7.04 1.72
N PHE A 33 -5.14 -8.34 1.69
CA PHE A 33 -4.17 -8.93 2.60
C PHE A 33 -2.78 -8.47 2.19
N ASN A 34 -2.21 -7.59 3.00
CA ASN A 34 -0.98 -6.88 2.71
C ASN A 34 0.19 -7.45 3.51
N THR A 35 1.30 -7.66 2.81
CA THR A 35 2.54 -8.19 3.37
C THR A 35 3.65 -7.16 3.27
N PHE A 36 4.76 -7.40 3.97
CA PHE A 36 5.83 -6.42 4.10
C PHE A 36 6.67 -6.25 2.80
N HIS A 37 7.47 -5.18 2.73
CA HIS A 37 8.30 -4.76 1.58
C HIS A 37 7.52 -4.20 0.37
N TRP A 38 7.71 -4.76 -0.82
CA TRP A 38 7.24 -4.19 -2.08
C TRP A 38 5.72 -4.25 -2.27
N PRO A 39 5.02 -5.33 -1.83
CA PRO A 39 3.56 -5.35 -1.79
C PRO A 39 3.00 -4.20 -0.95
N PHE A 40 3.55 -3.97 0.24
CA PHE A 40 3.18 -2.85 1.11
C PHE A 40 3.26 -1.51 0.37
N LEU A 41 4.38 -1.26 -0.33
CA LEU A 41 4.57 -0.02 -1.06
C LEU A 41 3.59 0.13 -2.23
N ALA A 42 3.36 -0.93 -3.01
CA ALA A 42 2.43 -0.89 -4.14
C ALA A 42 0.97 -0.62 -3.69
N ILE A 43 0.56 -1.21 -2.58
CA ILE A 43 -0.76 -1.01 -1.97
C ILE A 43 -0.87 0.41 -1.39
N HIS A 44 0.19 0.90 -0.75
CA HIS A 44 0.22 2.28 -0.25
C HIS A 44 0.13 3.29 -1.40
N MET A 45 0.80 3.03 -2.53
CA MET A 45 0.65 3.82 -3.76
C MET A 45 -0.79 3.78 -4.28
N ALA A 46 -1.45 2.62 -4.27
CA ALA A 46 -2.84 2.51 -4.70
C ALA A 46 -3.80 3.32 -3.82
N LYS A 47 -3.60 3.29 -2.49
CA LYS A 47 -4.36 4.15 -1.57
C LYS A 47 -4.14 5.64 -1.83
N LEU A 48 -2.91 6.06 -2.08
CA LEU A 48 -2.59 7.47 -2.34
C LEU A 48 -3.13 7.98 -3.69
N LEU A 49 -3.19 7.11 -4.71
CA LEU A 49 -3.44 7.55 -6.09
C LEU A 49 -4.87 7.28 -6.58
N LYS A 50 -5.51 6.21 -6.11
CA LYS A 50 -6.76 5.70 -6.72
C LYS A 50 -7.85 5.36 -5.72
N TYR A 51 -7.50 4.69 -4.62
CA TYR A 51 -8.46 4.06 -3.72
C TYR A 51 -8.18 4.46 -2.26
N PRO A 52 -8.47 5.71 -1.84
CA PRO A 52 -8.16 6.18 -0.50
C PRO A 52 -8.83 5.35 0.60
N ASP A 53 -10.00 4.78 0.30
CA ASP A 53 -10.82 3.97 1.23
C ASP A 53 -10.54 2.46 1.10
N LEU A 54 -9.41 2.05 0.51
CA LEU A 54 -9.05 0.63 0.39
C LEU A 54 -8.85 0.00 1.76
N PHE A 55 -9.52 -1.12 2.03
CA PHE A 55 -9.41 -1.83 3.29
C PHE A 55 -8.21 -2.77 3.28
N LEU A 56 -7.36 -2.65 4.29
CA LEU A 56 -6.11 -3.40 4.42
C LEU A 56 -6.14 -4.30 5.64
N VAL A 57 -5.65 -5.52 5.46
CA VAL A 57 -5.39 -6.47 6.55
C VAL A 57 -3.90 -6.81 6.51
N LEU A 58 -3.18 -6.57 7.61
CA LEU A 58 -1.79 -6.96 7.76
C LEU A 58 -1.70 -8.30 8.49
N GLU A 59 -0.71 -9.12 8.13
CA GLU A 59 -0.47 -10.46 8.70
C GLU A 59 -0.33 -10.48 10.23
N VAL A 60 -0.01 -9.35 10.85
CA VAL A 60 0.10 -9.20 12.31
C VAL A 60 -1.23 -8.89 13.01
N GLY A 61 -2.37 -9.11 12.35
CA GLY A 61 -3.69 -8.85 12.93
C GLY A 61 -4.07 -7.37 12.98
N LEU A 62 -3.46 -6.53 12.12
CA LEU A 62 -3.80 -5.10 12.04
C LEU A 62 -4.73 -4.84 10.87
N PHE A 63 -5.86 -4.22 11.15
CA PHE A 63 -6.88 -3.89 10.17
C PHE A 63 -6.93 -2.38 10.00
N GLN A 64 -6.77 -1.90 8.77
CA GLN A 64 -6.59 -0.48 8.48
C GLN A 64 -7.52 -0.05 7.35
N ASN A 65 -8.27 1.03 7.56
CA ASN A 65 -9.00 1.72 6.49
C ASN A 65 -8.39 3.10 6.18
N GLU A 66 -7.51 3.62 7.03
CA GLU A 66 -6.80 4.88 6.75
C GLU A 66 -5.42 4.62 6.14
N LEU A 67 -4.86 5.65 5.50
CA LEU A 67 -3.46 5.67 5.11
C LEU A 67 -2.58 5.78 6.36
N VAL A 68 -1.55 4.94 6.43
CA VAL A 68 -0.51 5.08 7.46
C VAL A 68 0.15 6.45 7.30
N LYS A 69 -0.02 7.33 8.31
CA LYS A 69 0.48 8.73 8.29
C LYS A 69 2.00 8.86 8.43
N SER A 70 2.74 7.74 8.46
CA SER A 70 4.19 7.75 8.57
C SER A 70 4.82 8.34 7.32
N LYS A 71 5.77 9.26 7.51
CA LYS A 71 6.60 9.79 6.41
C LYS A 71 7.65 8.80 5.90
N LYS A 72 7.82 7.67 6.60
CA LYS A 72 8.80 6.64 6.28
C LYS A 72 8.11 5.30 6.11
N MET A 73 8.63 4.51 5.17
CA MET A 73 8.27 3.11 5.07
C MET A 73 8.58 2.41 6.40
N PRO A 74 7.65 1.62 6.96
CA PRO A 74 7.93 0.83 8.15
C PRO A 74 9.12 -0.11 7.88
N TYR A 75 9.91 -0.40 8.91
CA TYR A 75 11.09 -1.29 8.77
C TYR A 75 10.76 -2.77 8.93
N SER A 76 9.62 -3.07 9.56
CA SER A 76 9.12 -4.42 9.81
C SER A 76 7.61 -4.40 9.77
N ILE A 77 7.00 -5.56 9.62
CA ILE A 77 5.56 -5.75 9.82
C ILE A 77 5.13 -5.50 11.28
N THR A 78 6.08 -5.60 12.21
CA THR A 78 5.89 -5.32 13.65
C THR A 78 6.28 -3.88 14.03
N ASP A 79 6.48 -3.00 13.05
CA ASP A 79 6.85 -1.61 13.31
C ASP A 79 5.71 -0.89 14.07
N PRO A 80 5.98 -0.31 15.25
CA PRO A 80 4.95 0.37 16.05
C PRO A 80 4.24 1.51 15.30
N VAL A 81 4.85 2.04 14.23
CA VAL A 81 4.24 3.11 13.43
C VAL A 81 2.94 2.67 12.72
N LEU A 82 2.70 1.36 12.61
CA LEU A 82 1.50 0.79 12.00
C LEU A 82 0.29 0.76 12.95
N ILE A 83 0.51 0.70 14.26
CA ILE A 83 -0.55 0.53 15.27
C ILE A 83 -1.51 1.74 15.31
N PRO A 84 -1.04 3.02 15.36
CA PRO A 84 -1.92 4.16 15.62
C PRO A 84 -3.03 4.40 14.59
N ASN A 85 -2.92 3.86 13.37
CA ASN A 85 -3.92 4.02 12.31
C ASN A 85 -4.76 2.76 12.09
N SER A 86 -4.70 1.80 13.02
CA SER A 86 -5.43 0.54 12.93
C SER A 86 -6.81 0.68 13.55
N LEU A 87 -7.84 0.25 12.81
CA LEU A 87 -9.22 0.14 13.28
C LEU A 87 -9.39 -1.00 14.28
N PHE A 88 -8.62 -2.06 14.10
CA PHE A 88 -8.59 -3.22 14.98
C PHE A 88 -7.15 -3.73 15.08
N THR A 89 -6.78 -4.15 16.29
CA THR A 89 -5.51 -4.80 16.61
C THR A 89 -5.84 -6.12 17.28
N GLY A 90 -5.64 -7.20 16.54
CA GLY A 90 -5.77 -8.57 17.00
C GLY A 90 -4.47 -9.34 16.82
N ASP A 91 -4.58 -10.65 16.75
CA ASP A 91 -3.46 -11.56 16.53
C ASP A 91 -3.36 -11.95 15.05
N SER A 92 -2.23 -12.53 14.67
CA SER A 92 -2.02 -13.03 13.29
C SER A 92 -3.08 -14.04 12.83
N ILE A 93 -3.74 -14.75 13.76
CA ILE A 93 -4.82 -15.67 13.43
C ILE A 93 -6.08 -14.92 12.97
N ASP A 94 -6.36 -13.76 13.56
CA ASP A 94 -7.53 -12.94 13.21
C ASP A 94 -7.42 -12.42 11.77
N ALA A 95 -6.20 -12.27 11.25
CA ALA A 95 -5.97 -11.85 9.87
C ALA A 95 -6.36 -12.91 8.83
N LEU A 96 -6.56 -14.17 9.25
CA LEU A 96 -6.85 -15.33 8.39
C LEU A 96 -8.29 -15.85 8.52
N THR A 97 -9.05 -15.40 9.53
CA THR A 97 -10.40 -15.88 9.87
C THR A 97 -11.45 -14.80 9.66
#